data_AF-A0A1V0V046-F1
#
_entry.id   AF-A0A1V0V046-F1
#
_cell.length_a   1.000
_cell.length_b   1.000
_cell.length_c   1.000
_cell.angle_alpha   90.00
_cell.angle_beta   90.00
_cell.angle_gamma   90.00
#
_symmetry.space_group_name_H-M   'P 1'
#
loop_
_entity.id
_entity.type
_entity.pdbx_description
1 polymer ?
#
loop_
_entity_poly.entity_id
_entity_poly.type
_entity_poly.pdbx_seq_one_letter_code
_entity_poly.pdbx_strand_id
1 'polypeptide(L)'
;MVRIKKRSQLNRVLKDVLKESLIAISEKSKDIVENELDKHAYSNKPSSYKRTNQLKDSLTNKIIENKNSFKAKIFHDTDKIKPIPPSSSNNYMGQHYSTATYRVKEYQKYIVETINNGTSGKIFGSGYWTQKRPYFTESKKNILKNYSDMMKTELNSKKLKVRR
;
A
#
# COMPACT_ATOMS: atom_id res chain seq x y z
N MET A 1 -26.55 -3.14 -24.84
CA MET A 1 -25.74 -4.28 -25.31
C MET A 1 -24.82 -3.81 -26.43
N VAL A 2 -23.50 -3.83 -26.23
CA VAL A 2 -22.53 -3.33 -27.23
C VAL A 2 -22.42 -4.33 -28.38
N ARG A 3 -22.83 -3.95 -29.59
CA ARG A 3 -22.63 -4.77 -30.81
C ARG A 3 -21.21 -4.57 -31.35
N ILE A 4 -20.38 -5.60 -31.26
CA ILE A 4 -18.99 -5.58 -31.75
C ILE A 4 -19.00 -6.01 -33.22
N LYS A 5 -18.61 -5.11 -34.13
CA LYS A 5 -18.58 -5.38 -35.58
C LYS A 5 -17.15 -5.53 -36.14
N LYS A 6 -16.14 -5.02 -35.43
CA LYS A 6 -14.73 -4.99 -35.87
C LYS A 6 -13.79 -5.45 -34.76
N ARG A 7 -12.66 -6.07 -35.12
CA ARG A 7 -11.60 -6.50 -34.17
C ARG A 7 -11.08 -5.36 -33.30
N SER A 8 -10.98 -4.14 -33.84
CA SER A 8 -10.58 -2.95 -33.07
C SER A 8 -11.57 -2.61 -31.94
N GLN A 9 -12.87 -2.79 -32.16
CA GLN A 9 -13.90 -2.58 -31.15
C GLN A 9 -13.84 -3.66 -30.06
N LEU A 10 -13.57 -4.92 -30.43
CA LEU A 10 -13.34 -6.00 -29.47
C LEU A 10 -12.14 -5.69 -28.57
N ASN A 11 -11.01 -5.31 -29.16
CA ASN A 11 -9.79 -4.98 -28.43
C ASN A 11 -10.01 -3.83 -27.45
N ARG A 12 -10.77 -2.80 -27.85
CA ARG A 12 -11.11 -1.68 -26.97
C ARG A 12 -11.94 -2.14 -25.77
N VAL A 13 -13.02 -2.88 -26.00
CA VAL A 13 -13.87 -3.39 -24.92
C VAL A 13 -13.09 -4.29 -23.96
N LEU A 14 -12.22 -5.15 -24.48
CA LEU A 14 -11.37 -6.00 -23.63
C LEU A 14 -10.38 -5.18 -22.79
N LYS A 15 -9.79 -4.12 -23.36
CA LYS A 15 -8.92 -3.20 -22.63
C LYS A 15 -9.67 -2.46 -21.52
N ASP A 16 -10.88 -1.96 -21.81
CA ASP A 16 -11.70 -1.24 -20.85
C ASP A 16 -12.08 -2.13 -19.66
N VAL A 17 -12.55 -3.35 -19.94
CA VAL A 17 -12.88 -4.30 -18.88
C VAL A 17 -11.63 -4.65 -18.05
N LEU A 18 -10.51 -4.96 -18.70
CA LEU A 18 -9.28 -5.29 -17.99
C LEU A 18 -8.85 -4.14 -17.08
N LYS A 19 -8.93 -2.90 -17.55
CA LYS A 19 -8.63 -1.70 -16.77
C LYS A 19 -9.55 -1.57 -15.57
N GLU A 20 -10.86 -1.69 -15.76
CA GLU A 20 -11.84 -1.62 -14.66
C GLU A 20 -11.66 -2.73 -13.62
N SER A 21 -11.45 -3.97 -14.06
CA SER A 21 -11.18 -5.09 -13.15
C SER A 21 -9.88 -4.87 -12.37
N LEU A 22 -8.85 -4.33 -13.03
CA LEU A 22 -7.59 -4.03 -12.36
C LEU A 22 -7.71 -2.88 -11.36
N ILE A 23 -8.54 -1.86 -11.63
CA ILE A 23 -8.90 -0.82 -10.66
C ILE A 23 -9.53 -1.46 -9.43
N ALA A 24 -10.57 -2.27 -9.60
CA ALA A 24 -11.27 -2.93 -8.49
C ALA A 24 -10.34 -3.81 -7.64
N ILE A 25 -9.46 -4.59 -8.29
CA ILE A 25 -8.48 -5.43 -7.58
C ILE A 25 -7.44 -4.59 -6.85
N SER A 26 -7.05 -3.45 -7.42
CA SER A 26 -6.11 -2.54 -6.77
C SER A 26 -6.69 -1.92 -5.50
N GLU A 27 -7.98 -1.60 -5.48
CA GLU A 27 -8.68 -1.14 -4.25
C GLU A 27 -8.74 -2.26 -3.21
N LYS A 28 -9.20 -3.46 -3.57
CA LYS A 28 -9.22 -4.61 -2.64
C LYS A 28 -7.84 -4.94 -2.07
N SER A 29 -6.82 -4.83 -2.91
CA SER A 29 -5.44 -5.06 -2.49
C SER A 29 -4.93 -3.95 -1.57
N LYS A 30 -5.38 -2.70 -1.77
CA LYS A 30 -5.12 -1.58 -0.87
C LYS A 30 -5.78 -1.84 0.49
N ASP A 31 -7.03 -2.30 0.53
CA ASP A 31 -7.72 -2.68 1.77
C ASP A 31 -6.97 -3.77 2.54
N ILE A 32 -6.41 -4.77 1.85
CA ILE A 32 -5.55 -5.78 2.48
C ILE A 32 -4.34 -5.12 3.16
N VAL A 33 -3.69 -4.15 2.50
CA VAL A 33 -2.54 -3.45 3.09
C VAL A 33 -2.96 -2.62 4.31
N GLU A 34 -4.10 -1.93 4.25
CA GLU A 34 -4.64 -1.19 5.39
C GLU A 34 -4.94 -2.10 6.59
N ASN A 35 -5.56 -3.26 6.35
CA ASN A 35 -5.87 -4.23 7.40
C ASN A 35 -4.59 -4.78 8.07
N GLU A 36 -3.56 -5.11 7.28
CA GLU A 36 -2.28 -5.56 7.83
C GLU A 36 -1.53 -4.43 8.56
N LEU A 37 -1.66 -3.18 8.10
CA LEU A 37 -1.16 -2.01 8.82
C LEU A 37 -1.82 -1.88 10.19
N ASP A 38 -3.15 -1.97 10.23
CA ASP A 38 -3.90 -1.88 11.49
C ASP A 38 -3.49 -2.98 12.46
N LYS A 39 -3.37 -4.21 11.96
CA LYS A 39 -2.98 -5.39 12.74
C LYS A 39 -1.54 -5.36 13.24
N HIS A 40 -0.59 -4.93 12.42
CA HIS A 40 0.83 -5.04 12.74
C HIS A 40 1.45 -3.72 13.19
N ALA A 41 1.15 -2.61 12.52
CA ALA A 41 1.75 -1.31 12.82
C ALA A 41 0.95 -0.47 13.83
N TYR A 42 -0.37 -0.71 13.93
CA TYR A 42 -1.26 0.10 14.76
C TYR A 42 -2.00 -0.64 15.87
N SER A 43 -1.73 -1.94 16.07
CA SER A 43 -2.40 -2.76 17.09
C SER A 43 -2.21 -2.25 18.52
N ASN A 44 -1.06 -1.68 18.86
CA ASN A 44 -0.77 -1.23 20.22
C ASN A 44 -0.92 0.27 20.35
N LYS A 45 -1.60 0.77 21.41
CA LYS A 45 -1.67 2.21 21.67
C LYS A 45 -0.37 2.69 22.34
N PRO A 46 0.39 3.62 21.74
CA PRO A 46 1.59 4.16 22.35
C PRO A 46 1.26 4.98 23.60
N SER A 47 2.07 4.84 24.64
CA SER A 47 1.97 5.62 25.88
C SER A 47 2.67 6.98 25.78
N SER A 48 3.72 7.07 24.96
CA SER A 48 4.62 8.24 24.92
C SER A 48 4.35 9.22 23.78
N TYR A 49 3.40 8.94 22.87
CA TYR A 49 3.06 9.85 21.77
C TYR A 49 1.66 9.66 21.19
N LYS A 50 1.13 10.72 20.57
CA LYS A 50 -0.14 10.68 19.83
C LYS A 50 0.09 10.23 18.40
N ARG A 51 -0.36 9.03 18.05
CA ARG A 51 -0.31 8.48 16.69
C ARG A 51 -0.97 9.39 15.64
N THR A 52 -0.33 9.58 14.49
CA THR A 52 -0.82 10.46 13.40
C THR A 52 -1.56 9.75 12.27
N ASN A 53 -1.50 8.42 12.17
CA ASN A 53 -2.06 7.61 11.06
C ASN A 53 -1.54 7.95 9.64
N GLN A 54 -0.53 8.82 9.52
CA GLN A 54 -0.02 9.28 8.23
C GLN A 54 0.46 8.16 7.30
N LEU A 55 0.98 7.05 7.83
CA LEU A 55 1.35 5.90 7.01
C LEU A 55 0.11 5.24 6.39
N LYS A 56 -1.00 5.12 7.13
CA LYS A 56 -2.28 4.66 6.58
C LYS A 56 -2.80 5.64 5.52
N ASP A 57 -2.85 6.93 5.86
CA ASP A 57 -3.42 7.97 5.00
C ASP A 57 -2.59 8.22 3.72
N SER A 58 -1.31 7.85 3.73
CA SER A 58 -0.42 7.90 2.57
C SER A 58 -0.65 6.76 1.59
N LEU A 59 -1.32 5.67 1.99
CA LEU A 59 -1.54 4.54 1.11
C LEU A 59 -2.45 4.93 -0.06
N THR A 60 -1.96 4.68 -1.26
CA THR A 60 -2.65 5.01 -2.51
C THR A 60 -2.40 3.92 -3.55
N ASN A 61 -3.24 3.92 -4.58
CA ASN A 61 -3.15 3.04 -5.74
C ASN A 61 -3.19 3.86 -7.03
N LYS A 62 -2.50 3.37 -8.06
CA LYS A 62 -2.47 3.98 -9.39
C LYS A 62 -2.46 2.90 -10.46
N ILE A 63 -3.27 3.10 -11.51
CA ILE A 63 -3.17 2.31 -12.73
C ILE A 63 -2.23 3.00 -13.71
N ILE A 64 -1.26 2.25 -14.21
CA ILE A 64 -0.31 2.67 -15.23
C ILE A 64 -0.64 1.88 -16.49
N GLU A 65 -1.03 2.59 -17.53
CA GLU A 65 -1.33 2.04 -18.85
C GLU A 65 -0.10 2.17 -19.75
N ASN A 66 0.33 1.05 -20.34
CA ASN A 66 1.32 0.99 -21.39
C ASN A 66 0.65 0.45 -22.67
N LYS A 67 1.32 0.57 -23.82
CA LYS A 67 0.79 0.18 -25.14
C LYS A 67 0.05 -1.18 -25.13
N ASN A 68 0.62 -2.16 -24.44
CA ASN A 68 0.13 -3.55 -24.39
C ASN A 68 -0.14 -4.09 -22.98
N SER A 69 -0.08 -3.27 -21.92
CA SER A 69 -0.27 -3.77 -20.56
C SER A 69 -0.79 -2.72 -19.59
N PHE A 70 -1.49 -3.19 -18.56
CA PHE A 70 -1.86 -2.37 -17.42
C PHE A 70 -1.10 -2.87 -16.19
N LYS A 71 -0.63 -1.94 -15.36
CA LYS A 71 0.00 -2.23 -14.07
C LYS A 71 -0.74 -1.49 -12.97
N ALA A 72 -1.19 -2.20 -11.95
CA ALA A 72 -1.63 -1.59 -10.70
C ALA A 72 -0.40 -1.42 -9.80
N LYS A 73 -0.22 -0.22 -9.26
CA LYS A 73 0.78 0.06 -8.24
C LYS A 73 0.06 0.48 -6.97
N ILE A 74 0.37 -0.18 -5.86
CA ILE A 74 -0.10 0.20 -4.52
C ILE A 74 1.15 0.62 -3.75
N PHE A 75 1.13 1.82 -3.20
CA PHE A 75 2.32 2.43 -2.59
C PHE A 75 1.93 3.52 -1.61
N HIS A 76 2.87 3.92 -0.77
CA HIS A 76 2.72 5.08 0.09
C HIS A 76 3.17 6.33 -0.67
N ASP A 77 2.29 7.31 -0.76
CA ASP A 77 2.59 8.66 -1.22
C ASP A 77 3.41 9.38 -0.15
N THR A 78 4.72 9.42 -0.35
CA THR A 78 5.68 9.95 0.63
C THR A 78 5.45 11.43 0.94
N ASP A 79 4.84 12.18 0.02
CA ASP A 79 4.56 13.60 0.19
C ASP A 79 3.47 13.85 1.24
N LYS A 80 2.61 12.86 1.48
CA LYS A 80 1.61 12.88 2.56
C LYS A 80 2.19 12.58 3.94
N ILE A 81 3.41 12.07 4.01
CA ILE A 81 4.09 11.68 5.25
C ILE A 81 4.91 12.86 5.74
N LYS A 82 4.31 13.77 6.50
CA LYS A 82 5.02 14.97 6.95
C LYS A 82 6.11 14.63 7.98
N PRO A 83 7.32 15.21 7.88
CA PRO A 83 8.23 15.25 9.02
C PRO A 83 7.54 16.05 10.11
N ILE A 84 7.33 15.44 11.27
CA ILE A 84 6.99 16.20 12.46
C ILE A 84 8.33 16.69 13.00
N PRO A 85 8.67 17.99 12.87
CA PRO A 85 9.87 18.51 13.48
C PRO A 85 9.78 18.27 14.98
N PRO A 86 10.90 17.94 15.66
CA PRO A 86 10.90 17.93 17.12
C PRO A 86 10.46 19.32 17.57
N SER A 87 9.33 19.41 18.26
CA SER A 87 8.89 20.69 18.82
C SER A 87 9.89 21.09 19.90
N SER A 88 10.30 22.36 19.89
CA SER A 88 11.28 22.91 20.83
C SER A 88 10.87 22.83 22.31
N SER A 89 9.64 22.40 22.62
CA SER A 89 9.13 22.26 23.98
C SER A 89 8.65 20.86 24.36
N ASN A 90 8.69 19.87 23.45
CA ASN A 90 8.35 18.48 23.76
C ASN A 90 9.05 17.54 22.76
N ASN A 91 9.78 16.55 23.29
CA ASN A 91 10.65 15.55 22.64
C ASN A 91 9.95 14.60 21.64
N TYR A 92 9.00 15.07 20.84
CA TYR A 92 8.38 14.33 19.76
C TYR A 92 9.28 14.31 18.54
N MET A 93 10.37 13.54 18.59
CA MET A 93 11.06 13.12 17.38
C MET A 93 10.03 12.38 16.49
N GLY A 94 9.83 12.81 15.25
CA GLY A 94 8.73 12.33 14.41
C GLY A 94 8.63 10.80 14.36
N GLN A 95 7.41 10.25 14.40
CA GLN A 95 7.06 8.83 14.63
C GLN A 95 7.62 7.81 13.62
N HIS A 96 8.40 8.29 12.67
CA HIS A 96 8.82 7.60 11.46
C HIS A 96 10.32 7.73 11.19
N TYR A 97 11.08 8.36 12.09
CA TYR A 97 12.54 8.39 11.97
C TYR A 97 13.12 6.97 12.06
N SER A 98 14.24 6.76 11.37
CA SER A 98 15.00 5.51 11.35
C SER A 98 16.49 5.81 11.37
N THR A 99 17.27 5.03 12.11
CA THR A 99 18.75 5.10 12.05
C THR A 99 19.34 4.50 10.78
N ALA A 100 18.55 3.78 9.98
CA ALA A 100 19.05 3.14 8.76
C ALA A 100 19.49 4.16 7.70
N THR A 101 19.04 5.41 7.80
CA THR A 101 19.51 6.50 6.94
C THR A 101 19.85 7.71 7.80
N TYR A 102 21.14 8.00 7.97
CA TYR A 102 21.66 9.24 8.56
C TYR A 102 21.23 10.53 7.80
N ARG A 103 20.30 10.42 6.84
CA ARG A 103 19.81 11.52 6.01
C ARG A 103 18.33 11.75 6.30
N VAL A 104 18.10 12.60 7.31
CA VAL A 104 16.80 13.16 7.72
C VAL A 104 15.95 13.64 6.53
N LYS A 105 16.58 14.05 5.42
CA LYS A 105 15.89 14.59 4.25
C LYS A 105 15.10 13.57 3.43
N GLU A 106 15.31 12.25 3.58
CA GLU A 106 14.65 11.23 2.74
C GLU A 106 14.01 10.08 3.52
N TYR A 107 13.85 10.20 4.84
CA TYR A 107 13.37 9.10 5.70
C TYR A 107 12.02 8.50 5.23
N GLN A 108 11.16 9.33 4.62
CA GLN A 108 9.86 8.94 4.09
C GLN A 108 9.97 7.79 3.07
N LYS A 109 11.06 7.73 2.29
CA LYS A 109 11.30 6.66 1.32
C LYS A 109 11.55 5.30 1.97
N TYR A 110 12.05 5.30 3.21
CA TYR A 110 12.45 4.11 3.95
C TYR A 110 11.48 3.75 5.08
N ILE A 111 10.39 4.49 5.24
CA ILE A 111 9.44 4.31 6.36
C ILE A 111 8.81 2.91 6.35
N VAL A 112 8.45 2.40 5.17
CA VAL A 112 7.84 1.08 4.97
C VAL A 112 8.79 0.00 5.47
N GLU A 113 10.03 0.04 4.99
CA GLU A 113 11.07 -0.92 5.37
C GLU A 113 11.39 -0.82 6.86
N THR A 114 11.50 0.41 7.37
CA THR A 114 11.79 0.70 8.76
C THR A 114 10.77 0.07 9.69
N ILE A 115 9.48 0.26 9.40
CA ILE A 115 8.40 -0.29 10.22
C ILE A 115 8.31 -1.79 10.03
N ASN A 116 8.39 -2.26 8.78
CA ASN A 116 8.34 -3.69 8.46
C ASN A 116 9.41 -4.48 9.22
N ASN A 117 10.62 -3.96 9.27
CA ASN A 117 11.79 -4.63 9.85
C ASN A 117 12.06 -4.22 11.31
N GLY A 118 11.36 -3.23 11.85
CA GLY A 118 11.59 -2.74 13.22
C GLY A 118 12.88 -1.94 13.40
N THR A 119 13.47 -1.40 12.34
CA THR A 119 14.78 -0.73 12.38
C THR A 119 14.73 0.71 12.90
N SER A 120 13.55 1.22 13.23
CA SER A 120 13.34 2.54 13.85
C SER A 120 13.98 2.66 15.24
N GLY A 121 14.32 1.54 15.88
CA GLY A 121 14.56 1.46 17.32
C GLY A 121 15.75 2.20 17.92
N LYS A 122 16.89 2.34 17.24
CA LYS A 122 18.11 2.84 17.92
C LYS A 122 18.04 4.31 18.38
N ILE A 123 17.16 5.12 17.78
CA ILE A 123 16.95 6.54 18.14
C ILE A 123 15.78 6.75 19.12
N PHE A 124 14.91 5.76 19.31
CA PHE A 124 13.74 5.85 20.18
C PHE A 124 13.86 4.95 21.42
N GLY A 125 15.04 4.37 21.66
CA GLY A 125 15.27 3.41 22.74
C GLY A 125 14.70 2.02 22.46
N SER A 126 14.65 1.17 23.48
CA SER A 126 13.99 -0.14 23.42
C SER A 126 12.47 0.01 23.54
N GLY A 127 11.69 -0.71 22.73
CA GLY A 127 10.22 -0.65 22.82
C GLY A 127 9.48 -1.04 21.55
N TYR A 128 8.18 -0.72 21.49
CA TYR A 128 7.31 -1.10 20.37
C TYR A 128 7.88 -0.73 18.98
N TRP A 129 8.61 0.40 18.88
CA TRP A 129 9.22 0.85 17.63
C TRP A 129 10.46 0.06 17.18
N THR A 130 11.02 -0.79 18.04
CA THR A 130 12.13 -1.70 17.70
C THR A 130 11.64 -3.07 17.24
N GLN A 131 10.33 -3.34 17.35
CA GLN A 131 9.75 -4.62 17.00
C GLN A 131 9.45 -4.70 15.50
N LYS A 132 9.69 -5.88 14.93
CA LYS A 132 9.31 -6.21 13.57
C LYS A 132 7.79 -6.16 13.44
N ARG A 133 7.28 -5.41 12.45
CA ARG A 133 5.84 -5.27 12.19
C ARG A 133 5.59 -5.59 10.72
N PRO A 134 5.50 -6.88 10.37
CA PRO A 134 5.65 -7.38 9.00
C PRO A 134 4.44 -7.08 8.09
N TYR A 135 3.77 -5.94 8.27
CA TYR A 135 2.56 -5.57 7.55
C TYR A 135 2.76 -5.67 6.03
N PHE A 136 3.88 -5.18 5.51
CA PHE A 136 4.13 -5.14 4.07
C PHE A 136 4.40 -6.55 3.53
N THR A 137 5.20 -7.35 4.26
CA THR A 137 5.46 -8.75 3.90
C THR A 137 4.19 -9.59 3.92
N GLU A 138 3.36 -9.47 4.96
CA GLU A 138 2.08 -10.20 5.07
C GLU A 138 1.06 -9.71 4.04
N SER A 139 0.98 -8.40 3.79
CA SER A 139 0.14 -7.83 2.73
C SER A 139 0.48 -8.44 1.37
N LYS A 140 1.77 -8.47 1.01
CA LYS A 140 2.24 -9.04 -0.25
C LYS A 140 1.84 -10.51 -0.37
N LYS A 141 2.03 -11.29 0.69
CA LYS A 141 1.65 -12.71 0.74
C LYS A 141 0.14 -12.89 0.56
N ASN A 142 -0.67 -12.11 1.25
CA ASN A 142 -2.13 -12.19 1.18
C ASN A 142 -2.66 -11.77 -0.19
N ILE A 143 -2.10 -10.71 -0.79
CA ILE A 143 -2.47 -10.29 -2.15
C ILE A 143 -2.11 -11.39 -3.15
N LEU A 144 -0.87 -11.91 -3.11
CA LEU A 144 -0.44 -12.95 -4.06
C LEU A 144 -1.25 -14.24 -3.94
N LYS A 145 -1.62 -14.64 -2.72
CA LYS A 145 -2.44 -15.83 -2.48
C LYS A 145 -3.85 -15.67 -3.05
N ASN A 146 -4.45 -14.48 -2.97
CA ASN A 146 -5.86 -14.26 -3.31
C ASN A 146 -6.08 -13.58 -4.68
N TYR A 147 -5.03 -13.08 -5.34
CA TYR A 147 -5.14 -12.28 -6.56
C TYR A 147 -5.93 -12.96 -7.69
N SER A 148 -5.65 -14.25 -7.93
CA SER A 148 -6.32 -15.01 -9.00
C SER A 148 -7.84 -15.08 -8.78
N ASP A 149 -8.25 -15.29 -7.53
CA ASP A 149 -9.67 -15.43 -7.20
C ASP A 149 -10.38 -14.07 -7.16
N MET A 150 -9.69 -13.01 -6.70
CA MET A 150 -10.17 -11.63 -6.84
C MET A 150 -10.40 -11.29 -8.33
N MET A 151 -9.45 -11.61 -9.21
CA MET A 151 -9.58 -11.36 -10.64
C MET A 151 -10.72 -12.15 -11.28
N LYS A 152 -10.84 -13.45 -10.99
CA LYS A 152 -11.95 -14.26 -11.52
C LYS A 152 -13.30 -13.71 -11.08
N THR A 153 -13.42 -13.33 -9.81
CA THR A 153 -14.65 -12.78 -9.25
C THR A 153 -15.04 -11.49 -9.97
N GLU A 154 -14.07 -10.59 -10.19
CA GLU A 154 -14.31 -9.33 -10.90
C GLU A 154 -14.60 -9.50 -12.40
N LEU A 155 -14.00 -10.49 -13.07
CA LEU A 155 -14.32 -10.76 -14.47
C LEU A 155 -15.69 -11.42 -14.62
N ASN A 156 -16.02 -12.35 -13.72
CA ASN A 156 -17.31 -13.02 -13.71
C ASN A 156 -18.46 -12.05 -13.41
N SER A 157 -18.27 -11.09 -12.49
CA SER A 157 -19.27 -10.04 -12.21
C SER A 157 -19.57 -9.18 -13.44
N LYS A 158 -18.56 -9.00 -14.31
CA LYS A 158 -18.68 -8.33 -15.62
C LYS A 158 -19.21 -9.25 -16.73
N LYS A 159 -19.66 -10.47 -16.40
CA LYS A 159 -20.16 -11.51 -17.33
C LYS A 159 -19.11 -11.99 -18.35
N LEU A 160 -17.83 -11.93 -18.00
CA LEU A 160 -16.74 -12.45 -18.82
C LEU A 160 -16.22 -13.75 -18.23
N LYS A 161 -16.24 -14.82 -19.05
CA LYS A 161 -15.73 -16.14 -18.65
C LYS A 161 -14.27 -16.27 -19.05
N VAL A 162 -13.40 -16.54 -18.08
CA VAL A 162 -12.02 -16.99 -18.34
C VAL A 162 -12.07 -18.50 -18.58
N ARG A 163 -11.83 -18.95 -19.82
CA ARG A 163 -11.62 -20.38 -20.11
C ARG A 163 -10.20 -20.76 -19.66
N ARG A 164 -10.08 -21.91 -18.97
CA ARG A 164 -8.80 -22.56 -18.68
C ARG A 164 -8.15 -23.04 -19.96
#